data_AF-A0A2M4ACI6-F1
#
_entry.id   AF-A0A2M4ACI6-F1
#
_cell.length_a   1.000
_cell.length_b   1.000
_cell.length_c   1.000
_cell.angle_alpha   90.00
_cell.angle_beta   90.00
_cell.angle_gamma   90.00
#
_symmetry.space_group_name_H-M   'P 1'
#
loop_
_entity.id
_entity.type
_entity.pdbx_description
1 polymer ?
#
loop_
_entity_poly.entity_id
_entity_poly.type
_entity_poly.pdbx_seq_one_letter_code
_entity_poly.pdbx_strand_id
1 'polypeptide(L)'
;MERPLRRYVKVHGYAVAMAALFFGCIFVASIVSADQLNRSANPYAFFRSRPLEQLIFSIAWIVAGMIFLLGLICERKEAIFPFATMFLVEWSLLLVQLIGKVEHRGITELLLSAEAAVFLLVPLYVGYTLVILYRVFDNRYKEEEDDVEQQATRLPVKFFFGDEPEDSYS
;
A
#
# COMPACT_ATOMS: atom_id res chain seq x y z
N MET A 1 4.48 18.54 -10.84
CA MET A 1 5.06 17.37 -11.55
C MET A 1 4.44 17.26 -12.92
N GLU A 2 5.20 16.95 -13.96
CA GLU A 2 4.67 16.88 -15.33
C GLU A 2 3.59 15.78 -15.46
N ARG A 3 2.49 16.10 -16.18
CA ARG A 3 1.38 15.18 -16.46
C ARG A 3 1.80 13.79 -16.98
N PRO A 4 2.80 13.64 -17.87
CA PRO A 4 3.27 12.32 -18.33
C PRO A 4 3.89 11.48 -17.20
N LEU A 5 4.75 12.07 -16.36
CA LEU A 5 5.41 11.37 -15.26
C LEU A 5 4.38 10.86 -14.23
N ARG A 6 3.31 11.64 -13.99
CA ARG A 6 2.22 11.23 -13.11
C ARG A 6 1.48 9.99 -13.64
N ARG A 7 1.15 9.99 -14.94
CA ARG A 7 0.47 8.84 -15.57
C ARG A 7 1.37 7.60 -15.52
N TYR A 8 2.66 7.77 -15.78
CA TYR A 8 3.65 6.70 -15.69
C TYR A 8 3.66 6.05 -14.30
N VAL A 9 3.84 6.84 -13.24
CA VAL A 9 3.91 6.32 -11.87
C VAL A 9 2.61 5.62 -11.46
N LYS A 10 1.45 6.14 -11.87
CA LYS A 10 0.16 5.48 -11.60
C LYS A 10 0.07 4.10 -12.26
N VAL A 11 0.53 3.96 -13.51
CA VAL A 11 0.57 2.65 -14.20
C VAL A 11 1.41 1.64 -13.42
N HIS A 12 2.57 2.07 -12.90
CA HIS A 12 3.39 1.21 -12.03
C HIS A 12 2.68 0.87 -10.71
N GLY A 13 1.98 1.81 -10.11
CA GLY A 13 1.11 1.56 -8.95
C GLY A 13 0.03 0.51 -9.26
N TYR A 14 -0.66 0.63 -10.40
CA TYR A 14 -1.66 -0.35 -10.82
C TYR A 14 -1.06 -1.73 -11.05
N ALA A 15 0.12 -1.81 -11.68
CA ALA A 15 0.82 -3.07 -11.87
C ALA A 15 1.15 -3.75 -10.53
N VAL A 16 1.61 -2.98 -9.54
CA VAL A 16 1.89 -3.47 -8.19
C VAL A 16 0.61 -3.95 -7.49
N ALA A 17 -0.47 -3.18 -7.55
CA ALA A 17 -1.76 -3.55 -6.95
C ALA A 17 -2.32 -4.84 -7.58
N MET A 18 -2.33 -4.92 -8.92
CA MET A 18 -2.81 -6.09 -9.64
C MET A 18 -1.96 -7.33 -9.37
N ALA A 19 -0.64 -7.18 -9.26
CA ALA A 19 0.24 -8.28 -8.89
C ALA A 19 -0.09 -8.81 -7.48
N ALA A 20 -0.26 -7.92 -6.50
CA ALA A 20 -0.62 -8.31 -5.13
C ALA A 20 -1.95 -9.08 -5.08
N LEU A 21 -2.97 -8.61 -5.80
CA LEU A 21 -4.26 -9.29 -5.90
C LEU A 21 -4.13 -10.66 -6.59
N PHE A 22 -3.42 -10.71 -7.71
CA PHE A 22 -3.27 -11.94 -8.49
C PHE A 22 -2.53 -13.02 -7.69
N PHE A 23 -1.39 -12.70 -7.10
CA PHE A 23 -0.64 -13.65 -6.28
C PHE A 23 -1.40 -14.02 -5.00
N GLY A 24 -2.07 -13.07 -4.34
CA GLY A 24 -2.92 -13.35 -3.18
C GLY A 24 -4.00 -14.38 -3.50
N CYS A 25 -4.72 -14.20 -4.62
CA CYS A 25 -5.74 -15.14 -5.07
C CYS A 25 -5.17 -16.53 -5.41
N ILE A 26 -4.02 -16.60 -6.08
CA ILE A 26 -3.35 -17.86 -6.40
C ILE A 26 -3.01 -18.63 -5.12
N PHE A 27 -2.45 -17.95 -4.11
CA PHE A 27 -2.08 -18.60 -2.86
C PHE A 27 -3.31 -19.11 -2.08
N VAL A 28 -4.38 -18.32 -2.03
CA VAL A 28 -5.66 -18.78 -1.43
C VAL A 28 -6.18 -20.01 -2.16
N ALA A 29 -6.27 -19.95 -3.49
CA ALA A 29 -6.75 -21.07 -4.31
C ALA A 29 -5.89 -22.33 -4.12
N SER A 30 -4.57 -22.17 -4.05
CA SER A 30 -3.63 -23.27 -3.82
C SER A 30 -3.83 -23.94 -2.46
N ILE A 31 -4.09 -23.17 -1.40
CA ILE A 31 -4.30 -23.71 -0.05
C ILE A 31 -5.62 -24.48 0.02
N VAL A 32 -6.69 -23.89 -0.53
CA VAL A 32 -8.02 -24.49 -0.55
C VAL A 32 -8.05 -25.75 -1.41
N SER A 33 -7.46 -25.72 -2.60
CA SER A 33 -7.51 -26.85 -3.54
C SER A 33 -6.71 -28.06 -3.06
N ALA A 34 -5.64 -27.85 -2.29
CA ALA A 34 -4.78 -28.92 -1.81
C ALA A 34 -5.11 -29.40 -0.38
N ASP A 35 -6.26 -28.98 0.18
CA ASP A 35 -6.72 -29.27 1.56
C ASP A 35 -5.59 -29.11 2.61
N GLN A 36 -4.71 -28.13 2.42
CA GLN A 36 -3.48 -28.01 3.20
C GLN A 36 -3.76 -27.65 4.67
N LEU A 37 -4.97 -27.15 4.97
CA LEU A 37 -5.41 -26.84 6.33
C LEU A 37 -5.60 -28.08 7.20
N ASN A 38 -5.91 -29.22 6.58
CA ASN A 38 -6.13 -30.49 7.27
C ASN A 38 -4.83 -31.29 7.46
N ARG A 39 -3.74 -30.86 6.82
CA ARG A 39 -2.42 -31.47 6.95
C ARG A 39 -1.76 -31.01 8.25
N SER A 40 -1.20 -31.94 9.04
CA SER A 40 -0.47 -31.59 10.24
C SER A 40 0.68 -30.63 9.92
N ALA A 41 0.64 -29.45 10.52
CA ALA A 41 1.67 -28.44 10.34
C ALA A 41 2.99 -28.99 10.92
N ASN A 42 4.06 -29.00 10.12
CA ASN A 42 5.38 -29.36 10.62
C ASN A 42 5.81 -28.30 11.64
N PRO A 43 6.06 -28.66 12.91
CA PRO A 43 6.36 -27.70 13.98
C PRO A 43 7.65 -26.91 13.70
N TYR A 44 8.57 -27.47 12.91
CA TYR A 44 9.84 -26.86 12.51
C TYR A 44 9.76 -26.05 11.21
N ALA A 45 8.59 -25.98 10.57
CA ALA A 45 8.40 -25.16 9.37
C ALA A 45 8.42 -23.67 9.71
N PHE A 46 9.04 -22.88 8.84
CA PHE A 46 9.06 -21.43 8.94
C PHE A 46 7.65 -20.87 9.07
N PHE A 47 7.42 -19.90 9.96
CA PHE A 47 6.09 -19.40 10.31
C PHE A 47 5.22 -19.05 9.08
N ARG A 48 5.81 -18.44 8.05
CA ARG A 48 5.12 -18.06 6.80
C ARG A 48 4.71 -19.24 5.91
N SER A 49 5.37 -20.38 6.05
CA SER A 49 5.14 -21.60 5.24
C SER A 49 4.09 -22.53 5.85
N ARG A 50 3.60 -22.20 7.04
CA ARG A 50 2.50 -22.94 7.66
C ARG A 50 1.18 -22.59 6.96
N PRO A 51 0.29 -23.56 6.74
CA PRO A 51 -0.84 -23.40 5.83
C PRO A 51 -1.87 -22.36 6.30
N LEU A 52 -2.10 -22.24 7.61
CA LEU A 52 -3.05 -21.29 8.20
C LEU A 52 -2.50 -19.86 8.12
N GLU A 53 -1.26 -19.66 8.52
CA GLU A 53 -0.53 -18.41 8.45
C GLU A 53 -0.42 -17.95 6.99
N GLN A 54 -0.14 -18.87 6.07
CA GLN A 54 -0.10 -18.58 4.65
C GLN A 54 -1.45 -18.09 4.12
N LEU A 55 -2.56 -18.67 4.59
CA LEU A 55 -3.91 -18.25 4.23
C LEU A 55 -4.22 -16.83 4.75
N ILE A 56 -3.96 -16.56 6.02
CA ILE A 56 -4.20 -15.25 6.64
C ILE A 56 -3.44 -14.16 5.88
N PHE A 57 -2.15 -14.37 5.64
CA PHE A 57 -1.34 -13.40 4.91
C PHE A 57 -1.82 -13.22 3.46
N SER A 58 -2.29 -14.28 2.81
CA SER A 58 -2.82 -14.18 1.43
C SER A 58 -4.11 -13.37 1.39
N ILE A 59 -5.02 -13.56 2.34
CA ILE A 59 -6.23 -12.75 2.48
C ILE A 59 -5.86 -11.29 2.79
N ALA A 60 -4.92 -11.07 3.70
CA ALA A 60 -4.43 -9.72 4.04
C ALA A 60 -3.84 -9.01 2.81
N TRP A 61 -3.10 -9.72 1.96
CA TRP A 61 -2.58 -9.19 0.69
C TRP A 61 -3.69 -8.80 -0.28
N ILE A 62 -4.77 -9.59 -0.36
CA ILE A 62 -5.93 -9.25 -1.18
C ILE A 62 -6.61 -7.99 -0.65
N VAL A 63 -6.86 -7.91 0.66
CA VAL A 63 -7.51 -6.74 1.29
C VAL A 63 -6.64 -5.48 1.13
N ALA A 64 -5.35 -5.56 1.45
CA ALA A 64 -4.42 -4.44 1.30
C ALA A 64 -4.28 -4.02 -0.18
N GLY A 65 -4.23 -4.99 -1.10
CA GLY A 65 -4.22 -4.75 -2.55
C GLY A 65 -5.48 -4.04 -3.04
N MET A 66 -6.66 -4.42 -2.55
CA MET A 66 -7.93 -3.78 -2.88
C MET A 66 -7.99 -2.34 -2.35
N ILE A 67 -7.57 -2.11 -1.10
CA ILE A 67 -7.51 -0.77 -0.50
C ILE A 67 -6.55 0.10 -1.30
N PHE A 68 -5.37 -0.42 -1.65
CA PHE A 68 -4.39 0.31 -2.45
C PHE A 68 -4.91 0.63 -3.85
N LEU A 69 -5.56 -0.33 -4.51
CA LEU A 69 -6.18 -0.12 -5.83
C LEU A 69 -7.25 0.98 -5.78
N LEU A 70 -8.11 0.97 -4.75
CA LEU A 70 -9.08 2.02 -4.51
C LEU A 70 -8.38 3.36 -4.25
N GLY A 71 -7.28 3.35 -3.48
CA GLY A 71 -6.40 4.50 -3.26
C GLY A 71 -5.83 5.10 -4.54
N LEU A 72 -5.45 4.26 -5.50
CA LEU A 72 -4.95 4.69 -6.81
C LEU A 72 -6.05 5.34 -7.66
N ILE A 73 -7.26 4.77 -7.64
CA ILE A 73 -8.42 5.28 -8.38
C ILE A 73 -8.92 6.61 -7.79
N CYS A 74 -9.06 6.66 -6.47
CA CYS A 74 -9.54 7.84 -5.74
C CYS A 74 -8.42 8.85 -5.44
N GLU A 75 -7.18 8.58 -5.84
CA GLU A 75 -6.00 9.41 -5.58
C GLU A 75 -5.78 9.74 -4.09
N ARG A 76 -6.14 8.81 -3.20
CA ARG A 76 -6.05 9.00 -1.74
C ARG A 76 -4.74 8.48 -1.18
N LYS A 77 -3.99 9.36 -0.49
CA LYS A 77 -2.72 9.01 0.15
C LYS A 77 -2.90 8.07 1.34
N GLU A 78 -4.03 8.11 2.06
CA GLU A 78 -4.26 7.25 3.22
C GLU A 78 -4.26 5.76 2.86
N ALA A 79 -4.70 5.43 1.65
CA ALA A 79 -4.79 4.06 1.16
C ALA A 79 -3.44 3.43 0.81
N ILE A 80 -2.36 4.22 0.75
CA ILE A 80 -0.99 3.71 0.52
C ILE A 80 -0.46 3.03 1.79
N PHE A 81 -0.80 3.55 2.98
CA PHE A 81 -0.29 3.05 4.26
C PHE A 81 -0.55 1.56 4.51
N PRO A 82 -1.80 1.04 4.41
CA PRO A 82 -2.06 -0.38 4.70
C PRO A 82 -1.31 -1.33 3.75
N PHE A 83 -1.07 -0.91 2.51
CA PHE A 83 -0.26 -1.69 1.57
C PHE A 83 1.22 -1.64 1.91
N ALA A 84 1.74 -0.45 2.23
CA ALA A 84 3.13 -0.28 2.63
C ALA A 84 3.47 -1.05 3.91
N THR A 85 2.57 -1.04 4.91
CA THR A 85 2.78 -1.80 6.15
C THR A 85 2.79 -3.29 5.89
N MET A 86 1.84 -3.81 5.11
CA MET A 86 1.81 -5.22 4.74
C MET A 86 3.07 -5.65 3.99
N PHE A 87 3.53 -4.80 3.06
CA PHE A 87 4.77 -5.01 2.31
C PHE A 87 6.00 -5.07 3.22
N LEU A 88 6.12 -4.15 4.19
CA LEU A 88 7.23 -4.15 5.13
C LEU A 88 7.22 -5.39 6.04
N VAL A 89 6.05 -5.78 6.56
CA VAL A 89 5.93 -6.99 7.37
C VAL A 89 6.37 -8.22 6.56
N GLU A 90 5.88 -8.39 5.34
CA GLU A 90 6.28 -9.52 4.48
C GLU A 90 7.78 -9.51 4.20
N TRP A 91 8.37 -8.37 3.84
CA TRP A 91 9.81 -8.28 3.58
C TRP A 91 10.66 -8.54 4.82
N SER A 92 10.23 -8.09 6.00
CA SER A 92 10.93 -8.40 7.25
C SER A 92 10.93 -9.90 7.56
N LEU A 93 9.82 -10.60 7.30
CA LEU A 93 9.74 -12.05 7.46
C LEU A 93 10.68 -12.76 6.49
N LEU A 94 10.67 -12.34 5.21
CA LEU A 94 11.58 -12.88 4.21
C LEU A 94 13.05 -12.60 4.56
N LEU A 95 13.35 -11.44 5.16
CA LEU A 95 14.70 -11.12 5.62
C LEU A 95 15.17 -12.09 6.70
N VAL A 96 14.33 -12.36 7.70
CA VAL A 96 14.63 -13.33 8.76
C VAL A 96 14.85 -14.72 8.17
N GLN A 97 14.04 -15.12 7.20
CA GLN A 97 14.21 -16.39 6.49
C GLN A 97 15.53 -16.45 5.71
N LEU A 98 15.93 -15.35 5.07
CA LEU A 98 17.19 -15.24 4.34
C LEU A 98 18.39 -15.34 5.28
N ILE A 99 18.35 -14.63 6.41
CA ILE A 99 19.40 -14.68 7.45
C ILE A 99 19.54 -16.10 8.01
N GLY A 100 18.43 -16.78 8.31
CA GLY A 100 18.45 -18.17 8.76
C GLY A 100 19.06 -19.14 7.75
N LYS A 101 18.91 -18.87 6.44
CA LYS A 101 19.57 -19.64 5.37
C LYS A 101 21.08 -19.33 5.27
N VAL A 102 21.50 -18.10 5.53
CA VAL A 102 22.92 -17.68 5.56
C VAL A 102 23.68 -18.39 6.66
N GLU A 103 23.04 -18.69 7.78
CA GLU A 103 23.68 -19.47 8.85
C GLU A 103 24.13 -20.87 8.37
N HIS A 104 23.50 -21.41 7.32
CA HIS A 104 23.81 -22.73 6.76
C HIS A 104 24.57 -22.69 5.43
N ARG A 105 24.63 -21.54 4.74
CA ARG A 105 25.34 -21.33 3.46
C ARG A 105 26.17 -20.07 3.51
N GLY A 106 27.44 -20.15 3.07
CA GLY A 106 28.37 -19.01 3.10
C GLY A 106 27.81 -17.74 2.44
N ILE A 107 28.14 -16.58 3.01
CA ILE A 107 27.59 -15.26 2.65
C ILE A 107 27.78 -14.94 1.16
N THR A 108 28.91 -15.32 0.57
CA THR A 108 29.26 -15.05 -0.83
C THR A 108 28.38 -15.81 -1.83
N GLU A 109 28.07 -17.08 -1.55
CA GLU A 109 27.18 -17.89 -2.40
C GLU A 109 25.74 -17.38 -2.36
N LEU A 110 25.33 -16.83 -1.21
CA LEU A 110 23.99 -16.32 -1.03
C LEU A 110 23.81 -14.92 -1.64
N LEU A 111 24.84 -14.07 -1.60
CA LEU A 111 24.83 -12.73 -2.21
C LEU A 111 24.84 -12.79 -3.75
N LEU A 112 25.52 -13.78 -4.32
CA LEU A 112 25.54 -14.05 -5.78
C LEU A 112 24.31 -14.86 -6.25
N SER A 113 23.46 -15.30 -5.32
CA SER A 113 22.24 -16.02 -5.68
C SER A 113 21.20 -15.08 -6.30
N ALA A 114 20.50 -15.56 -7.32
CA ALA A 114 19.37 -14.87 -7.93
C ALA A 114 18.29 -14.51 -6.88
N GLU A 115 18.15 -15.30 -5.81
CA GLU A 115 17.23 -15.01 -4.71
C GLU A 115 17.56 -13.70 -3.99
N ALA A 116 18.84 -13.42 -3.72
CA ALA A 116 19.26 -12.20 -3.02
C ALA A 116 19.12 -10.96 -3.91
N ALA A 117 19.37 -11.10 -5.22
CA ALA A 117 19.16 -10.01 -6.17
C ALA A 117 17.66 -9.60 -6.23
N VAL A 118 16.76 -10.59 -6.30
CA VAL A 118 15.30 -10.35 -6.26
C VAL A 118 14.89 -9.72 -4.93
N PHE A 119 15.45 -10.21 -3.83
CA PHE A 119 15.22 -9.68 -2.48
C PHE A 119 15.56 -8.19 -2.37
N LEU A 120 16.56 -7.68 -3.10
CA LEU A 120 16.91 -6.25 -3.09
C LEU A 120 16.13 -5.44 -4.11
N LEU A 121 15.96 -5.96 -5.33
CA LEU A 121 15.37 -5.21 -6.44
C LEU A 121 13.87 -4.96 -6.24
N VAL A 122 13.13 -5.94 -5.73
CA VAL A 122 11.68 -5.82 -5.54
C VAL A 122 11.30 -4.77 -4.48
N PRO A 123 11.86 -4.77 -3.26
CA PRO A 123 11.57 -3.72 -2.29
C PRO A 123 12.07 -2.35 -2.71
N LEU A 124 13.18 -2.28 -3.44
CA LEU A 124 13.63 -1.01 -4.02
C LEU A 124 12.61 -0.47 -5.03
N TYR A 125 12.16 -1.30 -5.98
CA TYR A 125 11.19 -0.90 -7.00
C TYR A 125 9.82 -0.55 -6.41
N VAL A 126 9.26 -1.41 -5.56
CA VAL A 126 7.94 -1.19 -4.96
C VAL A 126 8.01 -0.02 -3.97
N GLY A 127 9.03 0.03 -3.12
CA GLY A 127 9.24 1.12 -2.16
C GLY A 127 9.38 2.47 -2.86
N TYR A 128 10.18 2.55 -3.92
CA TYR A 128 10.31 3.76 -4.74
C TYR A 128 8.97 4.18 -5.36
N THR A 129 8.22 3.22 -5.91
CA THR A 129 6.89 3.46 -6.51
C THR A 129 5.92 4.02 -5.47
N LEU A 130 5.86 3.44 -4.27
CA LEU A 130 5.00 3.90 -3.17
C LEU A 130 5.38 5.30 -2.69
N VAL A 131 6.68 5.60 -2.55
CA VAL A 131 7.15 6.92 -2.12
C VAL A 131 6.77 8.01 -3.13
N ILE A 132 6.92 7.74 -4.43
CA ILE A 132 6.52 8.72 -5.45
C ILE A 132 5.02 8.88 -5.49
N LEU A 133 4.25 7.79 -5.44
CA LEU A 133 2.79 7.84 -5.36
C LEU A 133 2.32 8.69 -4.18
N TYR A 134 2.94 8.50 -3.01
CA TYR A 134 2.64 9.28 -1.82
C TYR A 134 2.88 10.77 -2.06
N ARG A 135 4.03 11.15 -2.62
CA ARG A 135 4.32 12.57 -2.94
C ARG A 135 3.40 13.14 -3.99
N VAL A 136 3.02 12.34 -4.99
CA VAL A 136 2.11 12.76 -6.06
C VAL A 136 0.72 13.03 -5.49
N PHE A 137 0.20 12.18 -4.60
CA PHE A 137 -1.10 12.37 -3.98
C PHE A 137 -1.08 13.50 -2.94
N ASP A 138 0.01 13.65 -2.17
CA ASP A 138 0.14 14.73 -1.19
C ASP A 138 0.18 16.12 -1.85
N ASN A 139 0.90 16.26 -2.96
CA ASN A 139 0.94 17.53 -3.70
C ASN A 139 -0.43 17.90 -4.29
N ARG A 140 -1.25 16.92 -4.71
CA ARG A 140 -2.60 17.18 -5.24
C ARG A 140 -3.57 17.59 -4.15
N TYR A 141 -3.47 16.94 -2.99
CA TYR A 141 -4.26 17.32 -1.82
C TYR A 141 -4.01 18.78 -1.43
N LYS A 142 -2.74 19.23 -1.44
CA LYS A 142 -2.36 20.62 -1.17
C LYS A 142 -2.87 21.60 -2.24
N GLU A 143 -2.74 21.25 -3.52
CA GLU A 143 -3.30 22.07 -4.62
C GLU A 143 -4.82 22.25 -4.48
N GLU A 144 -5.56 21.19 -4.11
CA GLU A 144 -7.01 21.25 -3.90
C GLU A 144 -7.40 22.07 -2.66
N GLU A 145 -6.62 21.98 -1.58
CA GLU A 145 -6.83 22.77 -0.36
C GLU A 145 -6.58 24.27 -0.59
N ASP A 146 -5.50 24.62 -1.29
CA ASP A 146 -5.17 26.00 -1.67
C ASP A 146 -6.24 26.60 -2.60
N ASP A 147 -6.75 25.84 -3.57
CA ASP A 147 -7.81 26.28 -4.49
C ASP A 147 -9.13 26.55 -3.72
N VAL A 148 -9.46 25.72 -2.74
CA VAL A 148 -10.64 25.89 -1.88
C VAL A 148 -10.49 27.12 -0.98
N GLU A 149 -9.34 27.34 -0.37
CA GLU A 149 -9.07 28.55 0.42
C GLU A 149 -9.12 29.82 -0.43
N GLN A 150 -8.56 29.79 -1.64
CA GLN A 150 -8.65 30.91 -2.59
C GLN A 150 -10.08 31.17 -3.06
N GLN A 151 -10.89 30.12 -3.21
CA GLN A 151 -12.30 30.27 -3.57
C GLN A 151 -13.15 30.78 -2.40
N ALA A 152 -12.87 30.34 -1.16
CA ALA A 152 -13.52 30.82 0.05
C ALA A 152 -13.21 32.30 0.33
N THR A 153 -11.99 32.75 0.07
CA THR A 153 -11.59 34.17 0.22
C THR A 153 -12.15 35.08 -0.88
N ARG A 154 -12.58 34.53 -2.02
CA ARG A 154 -13.22 35.29 -3.11
C ARG A 154 -14.73 35.39 -3.01
N LEU A 155 -15.38 34.60 -2.15
CA LEU A 155 -16.81 34.72 -1.90
C LEU A 155 -17.06 35.92 -0.98
N PRO A 156 -17.91 36.89 -1.36
CA PRO A 156 -18.22 38.02 -0.50
C PRO A 156 -18.89 37.51 0.77
N VAL A 157 -18.23 37.73 1.91
CA VAL A 157 -18.80 37.49 3.25
C VAL A 157 -20.05 38.35 3.36
N LYS A 158 -21.24 37.72 3.26
CA LYS A 158 -22.51 38.40 3.55
C LYS A 158 -22.58 38.64 5.05
N PHE A 159 -22.15 39.82 5.48
CA PHE A 159 -22.49 40.34 6.80
C PHE A 159 -24.00 40.60 6.82
N PHE A 160 -24.74 39.77 7.55
CA PHE A 160 -26.07 40.14 8.00
C PHE A 160 -25.89 41.17 9.11
N PHE A 161 -25.93 42.46 8.75
CA PHE A 161 -26.19 43.51 9.72
C PHE A 161 -27.64 43.33 10.17
N GLY A 162 -27.83 42.95 11.44
CA GLY A 162 -29.14 42.89 12.04
C GLY A 162 -29.77 44.27 11.98
N ASP A 163 -30.98 44.35 11.43
CA ASP A 163 -31.81 45.54 11.47
C ASP A 163 -32.01 45.94 12.94
N GLU A 164 -31.71 47.20 13.24
CA GLU A 164 -31.96 47.82 14.55
C GLU A 164 -33.45 47.68 14.89
N PRO A 165 -33.82 47.35 16.14
CA PRO A 165 -35.22 47.41 16.53
C PRO A 165 -35.65 48.89 16.58
N GLU A 166 -36.47 49.30 15.62
CA GLU A 166 -37.16 50.59 15.68
C GLU A 166 -38.05 50.62 16.94
N ASP A 167 -37.63 51.43 17.90
CA ASP A 167 -38.47 51.96 18.96
C ASP A 167 -39.65 52.70 18.32
N SER A 168 -40.86 52.15 18.41
CA SER A 168 -42.09 52.90 18.15
C SER A 168 -43.05 52.73 19.32
N TYR A 169 -42.95 53.67 20.26
CA TYR A 169 -44.05 54.05 21.14
C TYR A 169 -45.21 54.59 20.31
N SER A 170 -46.37 53.95 20.36
CA SER A 170 -47.72 54.55 20.36
C SER A 170 -48.79 53.47 20.54
#